data_AF-A0AAX6HRJ4-F1
#
_entry.id   AF-A0AAX6HRJ4-F1
#
_cell.length_a   1.000
_cell.length_b   1.000
_cell.length_c   1.000
_cell.angle_alpha   90.00
_cell.angle_beta   90.00
_cell.angle_gamma   90.00
#
_symmetry.space_group_name_H-M   'P 1'
#
loop_
_entity.id
_entity.type
_entity.pdbx_description
1 polymer ?
#
loop_
_entity_poly.entity_id
_entity_poly.type
_entity_poly.pdbx_seq_one_letter_code
_entity_poly.pdbx_strand_id
1 'polypeptide(L)'
;MAMEEDVVTPGEIVGDAADLIAGKGSYLSTNGRKIHASLTGVRRILPPPPSSADQRATVKVVGSKSHGAVPEPGSVVIARVTKVMARVASADIMCVGTKSVKEKFTGTIRQQC
;
A
#
# COMPACT_ATOMS: atom_id res chain seq x y z
N MET A 1 -26.46 -3.30 -5.83
CA MET A 1 -25.84 -2.96 -7.13
C MET A 1 -24.42 -3.47 -7.06
N ALA A 2 -24.14 -4.61 -7.68
CA ALA A 2 -22.83 -5.26 -7.58
C ALA A 2 -21.79 -4.37 -8.26
N MET A 3 -20.82 -3.85 -7.49
CA MET A 3 -19.59 -3.34 -8.08
C MET A 3 -18.89 -4.57 -8.67
N GLU A 4 -18.84 -4.65 -10.00
CA GLU A 4 -18.07 -5.69 -10.69
C GLU A 4 -16.61 -5.61 -10.21
N GLU A 5 -16.21 -6.59 -9.40
CA GLU A 5 -14.84 -6.75 -8.95
C GLU A 5 -14.02 -7.32 -10.12
N ASP A 6 -13.67 -6.44 -11.05
CA ASP A 6 -12.87 -6.76 -12.22
C ASP A 6 -11.43 -7.05 -11.78
N VAL A 7 -11.05 -8.33 -11.88
CA VAL A 7 -9.71 -8.81 -11.53
C VAL A 7 -8.80 -8.58 -12.73
N VAL A 8 -7.79 -7.75 -12.52
CA VAL A 8 -6.83 -7.34 -13.55
C VAL A 8 -5.48 -7.98 -13.30
N THR A 9 -4.70 -8.17 -14.38
CA THR A 9 -3.33 -8.69 -14.33
C THR A 9 -2.30 -7.63 -14.76
N PRO A 10 -1.04 -7.72 -14.31
CA PRO A 10 0.00 -6.79 -14.71
C PRO A 10 0.14 -6.70 -16.24
N GLY A 11 0.19 -5.47 -16.77
CA GLY A 11 0.26 -5.20 -18.21
C GLY A 11 -1.10 -4.95 -18.87
N GLU A 12 -2.20 -5.36 -18.24
CA GLU A 12 -3.55 -5.12 -18.73
C GLU A 12 -3.92 -3.63 -18.67
N ILE A 13 -4.69 -3.17 -19.65
CA ILE A 13 -5.14 -1.77 -19.75
C ILE A 13 -6.34 -1.59 -18.83
N VAL A 14 -6.21 -0.71 -17.84
CA VAL A 14 -7.24 -0.44 -16.82
C VAL A 14 -8.03 0.86 -17.06
N GLY A 15 -7.61 1.68 -18.03
CA GLY A 15 -8.29 2.92 -18.39
C GLY A 15 -7.49 3.84 -19.31
N ASP A 16 -8.13 4.93 -19.74
CA ASP A 16 -7.50 6.01 -20.49
C ASP A 16 -7.10 7.15 -19.54
N ALA A 17 -5.97 7.79 -19.84
CA ALA A 17 -5.42 8.88 -19.06
C ALA A 17 -6.19 10.19 -19.25
N ALA A 18 -7.06 10.31 -20.25
CA ALA A 18 -7.94 11.47 -20.42
C ALA A 18 -8.99 11.53 -19.29
N ASP A 19 -9.56 10.39 -18.92
CA ASP A 19 -10.69 10.30 -17.98
C ASP A 19 -10.25 9.93 -16.55
N LEU A 20 -9.12 9.23 -16.42
CA LEU A 20 -8.67 8.63 -15.18
C LEU A 20 -7.24 9.04 -14.81
N ILE A 21 -6.97 9.05 -13.51
CA ILE A 21 -5.64 9.25 -12.94
C ILE A 21 -5.09 7.91 -12.47
N ALA A 22 -3.84 7.61 -12.83
CA ALA A 22 -3.15 6.41 -12.37
C ALA A 22 -2.85 6.49 -10.87
N GLY A 23 -3.50 5.64 -10.08
CA GLY A 23 -3.28 5.51 -8.64
C GLY A 23 -2.41 4.30 -8.29
N LYS A 24 -2.37 3.96 -6.99
CA LYS A 24 -1.57 2.82 -6.49
C LYS A 24 -1.90 1.52 -7.23
N GLY A 25 -0.87 0.77 -7.61
CA GLY A 25 -1.02 -0.49 -8.35
C GLY A 25 -1.31 -0.33 -9.84
N SER A 26 -1.29 0.90 -10.36
CA SER A 26 -1.39 1.21 -11.79
C SER A 26 -0.33 2.23 -12.19
N TYR A 27 0.01 2.28 -13.47
CA TYR A 27 0.96 3.25 -14.01
C TYR A 27 0.51 3.77 -15.36
N LEU A 28 0.96 4.98 -15.71
CA LEU A 28 0.74 5.56 -17.02
C LEU A 28 1.75 4.98 -18.02
N SER A 29 1.27 4.52 -19.17
CA SER A 29 2.11 4.06 -20.28
C SER A 29 3.11 5.15 -20.68
N THR A 30 4.27 4.77 -21.23
CA THR A 30 5.28 5.69 -21.78
C THR A 30 4.72 6.71 -22.77
N ASN A 31 3.62 6.35 -23.41
CA ASN A 31 2.96 7.14 -24.45
C ASN A 31 1.95 8.14 -23.87
N GLY A 32 1.76 8.15 -22.54
CA GLY A 32 0.89 9.09 -21.82
C GLY A 32 -0.62 8.91 -22.03
N ARG A 33 -1.07 7.94 -22.84
CA ARG A 33 -2.49 7.73 -23.18
C ARG A 33 -3.21 6.69 -22.34
N LYS A 34 -2.55 5.56 -22.06
CA LYS A 34 -3.20 4.40 -21.44
C LYS A 34 -2.65 4.14 -20.05
N ILE A 35 -3.52 3.74 -19.14
CA ILE A 35 -3.15 3.31 -17.79
C ILE A 35 -3.11 1.79 -17.79
N HIS A 36 -2.01 1.24 -17.27
CA HIS A 36 -1.81 -0.20 -17.15
C HIS A 36 -1.80 -0.62 -15.68
N ALA A 37 -2.26 -1.84 -15.41
CA ALA A 37 -2.09 -2.47 -14.11
C ALA A 37 -0.62 -2.83 -13.88
N SER A 38 -0.11 -2.54 -12.68
CA SER A 38 1.23 -2.94 -12.23
C SER A 38 1.21 -4.20 -11.36
N LEU A 39 0.04 -4.60 -10.86
CA LEU A 39 -0.14 -5.69 -9.90
C LEU A 39 -1.38 -6.50 -10.29
N THR A 40 -1.40 -7.80 -9.97
CA THR A 40 -2.61 -8.60 -10.07
C THR A 40 -3.55 -8.28 -8.91
N GLY A 41 -4.79 -7.91 -9.19
CA GLY A 41 -5.71 -7.53 -8.13
C GLY A 41 -7.06 -7.05 -8.63
N VAL A 42 -7.85 -6.47 -7.73
CA VAL A 42 -9.16 -5.92 -8.07
C VAL A 42 -9.01 -4.46 -8.45
N ARG A 43 -9.56 -4.08 -9.60
CA ARG A 43 -9.66 -2.70 -10.05
C ARG A 43 -10.70 -1.95 -9.21
N ARG A 44 -10.34 -0.76 -8.71
CA ARG A 44 -11.25 0.16 -8.01
C ARG A 44 -11.09 1.57 -8.56
N ILE A 45 -12.22 2.22 -8.84
CA ILE A 45 -12.26 3.62 -9.27
C ILE A 45 -12.70 4.44 -8.06
N LEU A 46 -11.84 5.37 -7.64
CA LEU A 46 -12.10 6.28 -6.54
C LEU A 46 -12.52 7.64 -7.09
N PRO A 47 -13.58 8.26 -6.54
CA PRO A 47 -13.98 9.59 -6.95
C PRO A 47 -12.86 10.61 -6.63
N PRO A 48 -12.78 11.72 -7.39
CA PRO A 48 -11.83 12.77 -7.10
C PRO A 48 -12.07 13.36 -5.69
N PRO A 49 -11.01 13.70 -4.95
CA PRO A 49 -11.18 14.44 -3.71
C PRO A 49 -11.74 15.85 -4.01
N PRO A 50 -12.61 16.41 -3.15
CA PRO A 50 -13.32 17.67 -3.43
C PRO A 50 -12.40 18.90 -3.53
N SER A 51 -11.12 18.76 -3.19
CA SER A 51 -10.12 19.84 -3.18
C SER A 51 -9.04 19.69 -4.26
N SER A 52 -9.14 18.71 -5.17
CA SER A 52 -8.13 18.57 -6.24
C SER A 52 -8.43 19.51 -7.41
N ALA A 53 -7.36 20.07 -7.98
CA ALA A 53 -7.41 20.82 -9.23
C ALA A 53 -7.87 19.93 -10.41
N ASP A 54 -7.53 18.64 -10.35
CA ASP A 54 -7.96 17.62 -11.30
C ASP A 54 -9.23 16.92 -10.79
N GLN A 55 -10.33 17.00 -11.54
CA GLN A 55 -11.62 16.38 -11.18
C GLN A 55 -11.78 14.95 -11.71
N ARG A 56 -10.70 14.36 -12.23
CA ARG A 56 -10.72 13.00 -12.80
C ARG A 56 -10.69 11.95 -11.69
N ALA A 57 -11.41 10.85 -11.91
CA ALA A 57 -11.43 9.74 -10.95
C ALA A 57 -10.08 8.99 -10.96
N THR A 58 -9.67 8.44 -9.82
CA THR A 58 -8.40 7.73 -9.69
C THR A 58 -8.61 6.23 -9.80
N VAL A 59 -7.95 5.57 -10.75
CA VAL A 59 -7.95 4.11 -10.85
C VAL A 59 -6.87 3.52 -9.95
N LYS A 60 -7.25 2.59 -9.09
CA LYS A 60 -6.35 1.89 -8.17
C LYS A 60 -6.52 0.39 -8.36
N VAL A 61 -5.41 -0.34 -8.41
CA VAL A 61 -5.45 -1.81 -8.39
C VAL A 61 -5.04 -2.27 -7.00
N VAL A 62 -5.96 -2.95 -6.32
CA VAL A 62 -5.70 -3.50 -4.99
C VAL A 62 -5.31 -4.95 -5.14
N GLY A 63 -4.02 -5.23 -4.91
CA GLY A 63 -3.52 -6.60 -4.93
C GLY A 63 -4.19 -7.48 -3.88
N SER A 64 -4.38 -8.76 -4.19
CA SER A 64 -4.95 -9.75 -3.27
C SER A 64 -4.08 -9.95 -2.00
N LYS A 65 -2.81 -9.55 -2.07
CA LYS A 65 -1.93 -9.38 -0.91
C LYS A 65 -2.09 -7.97 -0.36
N SER A 66 -3.09 -7.77 0.50
CA SER A 66 -3.13 -6.59 1.36
C SER A 66 -1.85 -6.56 2.18
N HIS A 67 -0.95 -5.61 1.88
CA HIS A 67 0.22 -5.34 2.70
C HIS A 67 -0.28 -5.22 4.14
N GLY A 68 0.35 -5.97 5.06
CA GLY A 68 -0.02 -5.90 6.48
C GLY A 68 0.13 -4.46 7.01
N ALA A 69 -0.26 -4.22 8.26
CA ALA A 69 0.01 -2.92 8.86
C ALA A 69 1.52 -2.64 8.84
N VAL A 70 1.95 -1.65 8.05
CA VAL A 70 3.35 -1.24 7.95
C VAL A 70 3.60 -0.16 9.01
N PRO A 71 4.65 -0.28 9.85
CA PRO A 71 4.97 0.74 10.83
C PRO A 71 5.53 1.99 10.15
N GLU A 72 4.96 3.15 10.47
CA GLU A 72 5.44 4.47 10.04
C GLU A 72 6.10 5.23 11.21
N PRO A 73 6.98 6.21 10.98
CA PRO A 73 7.52 7.03 12.06
C PRO A 73 6.42 7.64 12.94
N GLY A 74 6.57 7.52 14.25
CA GLY A 74 5.54 7.93 15.23
C GLY A 74 4.47 6.87 15.53
N SER A 75 4.49 5.71 14.86
CA SER A 75 3.59 4.61 15.17
C SER A 75 3.95 3.96 16.51
N VAL A 76 2.92 3.64 17.31
CA VAL A 76 3.05 2.80 18.50
C VAL A 76 2.94 1.33 18.08
N VAL A 77 3.94 0.53 18.45
CA VAL A 77 4.01 -0.88 18.07
C VAL A 77 4.16 -1.79 19.28
N ILE A 78 3.63 -3.00 19.18
CA ILE A 78 3.87 -4.08 20.13
C ILE A 78 4.91 -5.00 19.51
N ALA A 79 6.03 -5.19 20.20
CA ALA A 79 7.14 -6.01 19.72
C ALA A 79 7.58 -7.01 20.79
N ARG A 80 8.02 -8.20 20.35
CA ARG A 80 8.61 -9.24 21.19
C ARG A 80 10.13 -9.12 21.12
N VAL A 81 10.77 -8.88 22.26
CA VAL A 81 12.24 -8.87 22.34
C VAL A 81 12.78 -10.27 22.05
N THR A 82 13.69 -10.37 21.08
CA THR A 82 14.30 -11.64 20.64
C THR A 82 15.71 -11.81 21.15
N LYS A 83 16.46 -10.71 21.32
CA LYS A 83 17.85 -10.74 21.77
C LYS A 83 18.18 -9.46 22.52
N VAL A 84 18.88 -9.57 23.64
CA VAL A 84 19.38 -8.42 24.41
C VAL A 84 20.90 -8.47 24.45
N MET A 85 21.54 -7.35 24.09
CA MET A 85 22.99 -7.13 24.14
C MET A 85 23.29 -5.88 24.99
N ALA A 86 24.57 -5.63 25.28
CA ALA A 86 25.01 -4.59 26.21
C ALA A 86 24.50 -3.17 25.91
N ARG A 87 24.23 -2.81 24.64
CA ARG A 87 23.73 -1.47 24.26
C ARG A 87 22.52 -1.49 23.33
N VAL A 88 22.05 -2.68 22.98
CA VAL A 88 21.08 -2.88 21.90
C VAL A 88 20.22 -4.10 22.21
N ALA A 89 18.92 -3.99 22.02
CA ALA A 89 18.00 -5.12 22.01
C ALA A 89 17.32 -5.24 20.63
N SER A 90 17.25 -6.46 20.10
CA SER A 90 16.50 -6.79 18.89
C SER A 90 15.09 -7.22 19.27
N ALA A 91 14.09 -6.79 18.49
CA ALA A 91 12.70 -7.13 18.74
C ALA A 91 11.96 -7.41 17.43
N ASP A 92 11.06 -8.39 17.42
CA ASP A 92 10.16 -8.68 16.31
C ASP A 92 8.85 -7.91 16.52
N ILE A 93 8.43 -7.09 15.57
CA ILE A 93 7.16 -6.35 15.64
C ILE A 93 6.00 -7.31 15.35
N MET A 94 5.03 -7.34 16.25
CA MET A 94 3.85 -8.20 16.16
C MET A 94 2.60 -7.41 15.75
N CYS A 95 2.43 -6.19 16.28
CA CYS A 95 1.28 -5.33 16.00
C CYS A 95 1.72 -3.88 15.77
N VAL A 96 1.02 -3.18 14.87
CA VAL A 96 1.11 -1.73 14.69
C VAL A 96 -0.25 -1.13 15.06
N GLY A 97 -0.29 -0.37 16.16
CA GLY A 97 -1.54 0.06 16.78
C GLY A 97 -2.42 -1.14 17.16
N THR A 98 -3.65 -1.19 16.62
CA THR A 98 -4.62 -2.28 16.84
C THR A 98 -4.56 -3.39 15.78
N LYS A 99 -3.68 -3.28 14.78
CA LYS A 99 -3.61 -4.22 13.65
C LYS A 99 -2.43 -5.17 13.81
N SER A 100 -2.70 -6.47 13.68
CA SER A 100 -1.64 -7.48 13.62
C SER A 100 -0.89 -7.40 12.29
N VAL A 101 0.42 -7.59 12.37
CA VAL A 101 1.29 -7.56 11.20
C VAL A 101 1.44 -8.98 10.65
N LYS A 102 1.21 -9.15 9.35
CA LYS A 102 1.35 -10.46 8.69
C LYS A 102 2.80 -10.79 8.35
N GLU A 103 3.59 -9.76 8.08
CA GLU A 103 4.99 -9.88 7.68
C GLU A 103 5.89 -9.67 8.91
N LYS A 104 7.01 -10.39 8.97
CA LYS A 104 7.94 -10.23 10.08
C LYS A 104 8.77 -8.96 9.89
N PHE A 105 8.60 -7.99 10.77
CA PHE A 105 9.48 -6.82 10.86
C PHE A 105 10.38 -6.93 12.09
N THR A 106 11.68 -6.67 11.92
CA THR A 106 12.66 -6.70 13.01
C THR A 106 13.09 -5.27 13.36
N GLY A 107 12.82 -4.84 14.58
CA GLY A 107 13.24 -3.58 15.17
C GLY A 107 14.47 -3.71 16.07
N THR A 108 15.10 -2.57 16.35
CA THR A 108 16.28 -2.46 17.22
C THR A 108 16.07 -1.32 18.22
N ILE A 109 16.11 -1.63 19.51
CA ILE A 109 16.03 -0.68 20.62
C ILE A 109 17.45 -0.39 21.10
N ARG A 110 17.84 0.89 21.13
CA ARG A 110 19.17 1.32 21.55
C ARG A 110 19.11 1.88 22.97
N GLN A 111 20.12 1.58 23.78
CA GLN A 111 20.32 2.29 25.04
C GLN A 111 20.85 3.69 24.74
N GLN A 112 20.20 4.71 25.28
CA GLN A 112 20.76 6.06 25.30
C GLN A 112 21.72 6.16 26.48
N CYS A 113 22.94 6.60 26.20
CA CYS A 113 23.94 6.96 27.22
C CYS A 113 23.67 8.36 27.74
#